data_AF-A0A6I1ZPZ0-F1
#
_entry.id   AF-A0A6I1ZPZ0-F1
#
_cell.length_a   1.000
_cell.length_b   1.000
_cell.length_c   1.000
_cell.angle_alpha   90.00
_cell.angle_beta   90.00
_cell.angle_gamma   90.00
#
_symmetry.space_group_name_H-M   'P 1'
#
loop_
_entity.id
_entity.type
_entity.pdbx_description
1 polymer ?
#
loop_
_entity_poly.entity_id
_entity_poly.type
_entity_poly.pdbx_seq_one_letter_code
_entity_poly.pdbx_strand_id
1 'polypeptide(L)' 'MLPEIGKVDKATFDRVIFPNLGKPDRSVLIGPKHGLDAAVIELPGGEVAQRYKQKMG' A
#
# COMPACT_ATOMS: atom_id res chain seq x y z
N MET A 1 -0.13 15.86 -19.69
CA MET A 1 0.15 14.56 -20.34
C MET A 1 -0.89 13.59 -19.85
N LEU A 2 -1.60 12.91 -20.75
CA LEU A 2 -2.56 11.86 -20.38
C LEU A 2 -1.78 10.60 -19.98
N PRO A 3 -2.23 9.82 -18.98
CA PRO A 3 -1.58 8.56 -18.63
C PRO A 3 -1.65 7.58 -19.81
N GLU A 4 -0.62 6.75 -19.96
CA GLU A 4 -0.65 5.67 -20.94
C GLU A 4 -1.85 4.76 -20.67
N ILE A 5 -2.48 4.25 -21.74
CA ILE A 5 -3.58 3.29 -21.62
C ILE A 5 -3.12 2.12 -20.74
N GLY A 6 -3.86 1.85 -19.66
CA GLY A 6 -3.54 0.83 -18.66
C GLY A 6 -2.79 1.34 -17.42
N LYS A 7 -2.38 2.62 -17.38
CA LYS A 7 -1.81 3.26 -16.18
C LYS A 7 -2.83 4.21 -15.56
N VAL A 8 -2.93 4.17 -14.23
CA VAL A 8 -3.72 5.11 -13.44
C VAL A 8 -2.82 6.31 -13.11
N ASP A 9 -3.31 7.53 -13.32
CA ASP A 9 -2.58 8.74 -12.91
C ASP A 9 -2.64 8.95 -11.39
N LYS A 10 -1.71 9.77 -10.88
CA LYS A 10 -1.60 10.02 -9.44
C LYS A 10 -2.88 10.61 -8.86
N ALA A 11 -3.53 11.57 -9.52
CA ALA A 11 -4.69 12.25 -8.97
C ALA A 11 -5.90 11.31 -8.84
N THR A 12 -6.07 10.41 -9.81
CA THR A 12 -7.08 9.35 -9.75
C THR A 12 -6.78 8.36 -8.62
N PHE A 13 -5.53 7.92 -8.47
CA PHE A 13 -5.14 7.05 -7.36
C PHE A 13 -5.44 7.70 -6.00
N ASP A 14 -5.03 8.95 -5.79
CA ASP A 14 -5.19 9.66 -4.52
C ASP A 14 -6.64 9.90 -4.13
N ARG A 15 -7.51 10.16 -5.11
CA ARG A 15 -8.92 10.53 -4.87
C ARG A 15 -9.86 9.34 -4.80
N VAL A 16 -9.55 8.27 -5.52
CA VAL A 16 -10.46 7.14 -5.71
C VAL A 16 -9.93 5.88 -5.04
N ILE A 17 -8.65 5.55 -5.23
CA ILE A 17 -8.09 4.27 -4.76
C ILE A 17 -7.63 4.40 -3.31
N PHE A 18 -6.74 5.35 -3.02
CA PHE A 18 -6.08 5.49 -1.72
C PHE A 18 -7.05 5.60 -0.53
N PRO A 19 -8.15 6.39 -0.58
CA PRO A 19 -9.08 6.51 0.54
C PRO A 19 -9.90 5.25 0.80
N ASN A 20 -9.96 4.33 -0.17
CA ASN A 20 -10.75 3.10 -0.13
C ASN A 20 -9.86 1.86 0.04
N LEU A 21 -8.59 2.02 0.44
CA LEU A 21 -7.67 0.91 0.68
C LEU A 21 -7.94 0.23 2.02
N GLY A 22 -8.55 -0.96 1.96
CA GLY A 22 -8.69 -1.85 3.10
C GLY A 22 -9.55 -1.27 4.24
N LYS A 23 -9.65 -2.04 5.33
CA LYS A 23 -10.31 -1.63 6.56
C LYS A 23 -9.24 -1.17 7.56
N PRO A 24 -9.50 -0.15 8.41
CA PRO A 24 -8.62 0.18 9.51
C PRO A 24 -8.32 -1.04 10.39
N ASP A 25 -7.04 -1.29 10.65
CA ASP A 25 -6.55 -2.39 11.46
C ASP A 25 -5.44 -1.89 12.39
N ARG A 26 -5.55 -2.19 13.68
CA ARG A 26 -4.61 -1.73 14.71
C ARG A 26 -3.26 -2.45 14.64
N SER A 27 -3.21 -3.63 14.05
CA SER A 27 -1.95 -4.36 13.83
C SER A 27 -1.08 -3.70 12.77
N VAL A 28 -1.64 -2.81 11.92
CA VAL A 28 -0.90 -2.15 10.85
C VAL A 28 -0.12 -0.96 11.42
N LEU A 29 1.18 -1.17 11.65
CA LEU A 29 2.10 -0.15 12.13
C LEU A 29 2.45 0.86 11.03
N ILE A 30 2.60 0.37 9.78
CA ILE A 30 2.83 1.21 8.61
C ILE A 30 1.93 0.73 7.47
N GLY A 31 0.86 1.50 7.23
CA GLY A 31 -0.09 1.27 6.16
C GLY A 31 0.37 1.83 4.79
N PRO A 32 -0.50 1.76 3.76
CA PRO A 32 -0.20 2.27 2.43
C PRO A 32 0.22 3.74 2.45
N LYS A 33 1.35 4.07 1.83
CA LYS A 33 1.85 5.43 1.64
C LYS A 33 2.52 5.56 0.28
N HIS A 34 2.54 6.76 -0.29
CA HIS A 34 3.29 7.01 -1.52
C HIS A 34 4.79 6.75 -1.32
N GLY A 35 5.40 6.07 -2.29
CA GLY A 35 6.84 5.77 -2.27
C GLY A 35 7.25 4.67 -1.28
N LEU A 36 6.28 3.97 -0.68
CA LEU A 36 6.53 2.85 0.21
C LEU A 36 6.14 1.53 -0.47
N ASP A 37 7.11 0.65 -0.65
CA ASP A 37 6.93 -0.65 -1.34
C ASP A 37 6.63 -1.82 -0.39
N ALA A 38 6.48 -1.56 0.91
CA ALA A 38 6.23 -2.57 1.93
C ALA A 38 5.28 -2.07 3.01
N ALA A 39 4.44 -2.96 3.53
CA ALA A 39 3.65 -2.71 4.74
C ALA A 39 4.32 -3.38 5.94
N VAL A 40 4.07 -2.83 7.13
CA VAL A 40 4.56 -3.37 8.41
C VAL A 40 3.38 -3.65 9.32
N ILE A 41 3.35 -4.85 9.90
CA ILE A 41 2.34 -5.27 10.87
C ILE A 41 2.98 -5.82 12.14
N GLU A 42 2.29 -5.64 13.26
CA GLU A 42 2.57 -6.31 14.53
C GLU A 42 1.81 -7.64 14.60
N LEU A 43 2.51 -8.70 14.97
CA LEU A 43 1.95 -10.02 15.18
C LEU A 43 1.49 -10.19 16.64
N PRO A 44 0.60 -11.15 16.94
CA PRO A 44 0.06 -11.33 18.30
C PRO A 44 1.09 -11.57 19.41
N GLY A 45 2.31 -12.04 19.08
CA GLY A 45 3.40 -12.23 20.04
C GLY A 45 4.30 -11.01 20.25
N GLY A 46 3.98 -9.87 19.62
CA GLY A 46 4.78 -8.64 19.66
C GLY A 46 5.92 -8.62 18.63
N GLU A 47 6.01 -9.63 17.76
CA GLU A 47 6.94 -9.61 16.64
C GLU A 47 6.45 -8.68 15.52
N VAL A 48 7.40 -8.15 14.74
CA VAL A 48 7.09 -7.26 13.62
C VAL A 48 7.36 -7.99 12.31
N ALA A 49 6.36 -8.01 11.43
CA ALA A 49 6.46 -8.59 10.09
C ALA A 49 6.44 -7.49 9.02
N GLN A 50 7.33 -7.64 8.04
CA GLN A 50 7.39 -6.82 6.84
C GLN A 50 7.42 -7.74 5.62
N ARG A 51 6.67 -7.39 4.57
CA ARG A 51 6.72 -8.11 3.29
C ARG A 51 7.06 -7.15 2.16
N TYR A 52 8.08 -7.51 1.39
CA TYR A 52 8.45 -6.84 0.15
C TYR A 52 7.67 -7.42 -1.03
N LYS A 53 7.31 -6.57 -2.00
CA LYS A 53 6.76 -7.04 -3.27
C LYS A 53 7.85 -7.75 -4.07
N GLN A 54 7.80 -9.09 -4.14
CA GLN A 54 8.63 -9.85 -5.07
C GLN A 54 8.20 -9.48 -6.51
N LYS A 55 9.11 -8.91 -7.30
CA LYS A 55 8.91 -8.84 -8.76
C LYS A 55 9.14 -10.25 -9.30
N MET A 56 8.10 -10.89 -9.83
CA MET A 56 8.30 -12.04 -10.70
C MET A 56 9.02 -11.52 -11.96
N GLY A 57 10.19 -12.09 -12.24
CA GLY A 57 10.96 -11.82 -13.46
C GLY A 57 10.29 -12.42 -14.68
#